data_AF-A0A4R1BJ55-F1
#
_entry.id   AF-A0A4R1BJ55-F1
#
_cell.length_a   1.000
_cell.length_b   1.000
_cell.length_c   1.000
_cell.angle_alpha   90.00
_cell.angle_beta   90.00
_cell.angle_gamma   90.00
#
_symmetry.space_group_name_H-M   'P 1'
#
loop_
_entity.id
_entity.type
_entity.pdbx_description
1 polymer ?
#
loop_
_entity_poly.entity_id
_entity_poly.type
_entity_poly.pdbx_seq_one_letter_code
_entity_poly.pdbx_strand_id
1 'polypeptide(L)'
;MTVEGKVAKILSHREIVINRGKQSGVKKGMRFEIFDPEGEEVWDPDTGETLGRVEDIKARAEVTEVRDRFSVARIYTSQAPFSGFEEMQENLQRVFQQLFGEGAQVQGFGFPQQDSGAAPEDLEEMFGGPLEDASKIQVGDAAREIKGR
;
A
#
# COMPACT_ATOMS: atom_id res chain seq x y z
N MET A 1 -13.91 -3.65 -21.67
CA MET A 1 -12.83 -2.64 -21.79
C MET A 1 -12.27 -2.39 -20.39
N THR A 2 -11.00 -2.03 -20.25
CA THR A 2 -10.43 -1.57 -18.97
C THR A 2 -10.82 -0.11 -18.74
N VAL A 3 -11.16 0.23 -17.50
CA VAL A 3 -11.42 1.62 -17.11
C VAL A 3 -10.10 2.33 -16.85
N GLU A 4 -9.91 3.49 -17.49
CA GLU A 4 -8.78 4.38 -17.27
C GLU A 4 -9.25 5.75 -16.80
N GLY A 5 -8.53 6.32 -15.84
CA GLY A 5 -8.87 7.58 -15.19
C GLY A 5 -7.64 8.28 -14.65
N LYS A 6 -7.88 9.30 -13.83
CA LYS A 6 -6.85 10.06 -13.12
C LYS A 6 -7.28 10.31 -11.68
N VAL A 7 -6.30 10.47 -10.80
CA VAL A 7 -6.51 10.96 -9.44
C VAL A 7 -6.97 12.41 -9.51
N ALA A 8 -8.21 12.66 -9.08
CA ALA A 8 -8.83 13.98 -9.07
C ALA A 8 -8.58 14.73 -7.77
N LYS A 9 -8.46 14.01 -6.66
CA LYS A 9 -8.25 14.56 -5.31
C LYS A 9 -7.69 13.51 -4.38
N ILE A 10 -6.84 13.92 -3.45
CA ILE A 10 -6.38 13.10 -2.32
C ILE A 10 -7.20 13.55 -1.10
N LEU A 11 -7.89 12.61 -0.46
CA LEU A 11 -8.72 12.88 0.73
C LEU A 11 -7.93 12.67 2.01
N SER A 12 -7.08 11.64 2.03
CA SER A 12 -6.21 11.29 3.14
C SER A 12 -5.01 10.45 2.64
N HIS A 13 -4.12 10.06 3.55
CA HIS A 13 -3.01 9.15 3.26
C HIS A 13 -3.45 7.77 2.74
N ARG A 14 -4.74 7.42 2.93
CA ARG A 14 -5.30 6.12 2.55
C ARG A 14 -6.47 6.21 1.58
N GLU A 15 -6.93 7.41 1.20
CA GLU A 15 -8.11 7.58 0.35
C GLU A 15 -7.90 8.63 -0.75
N ILE A 16 -8.31 8.25 -1.96
CA ILE A 16 -8.21 9.07 -3.16
C ILE A 16 -9.54 9.10 -3.92
N VAL A 17 -9.73 10.13 -4.73
CA VAL A 17 -10.85 10.27 -5.65
C VAL A 17 -10.34 10.03 -7.07
N ILE A 18 -10.97 9.11 -7.80
CA ILE A 18 -10.70 8.87 -9.22
C ILE A 18 -11.80 9.55 -10.04
N ASN A 19 -11.42 10.25 -11.11
CA ASN A 19 -12.37 10.96 -12.00
C ASN A 19 -13.21 10.03 -12.91
N ARG A 20 -13.51 8.82 -12.44
CA ARG A 20 -14.32 7.81 -13.10
C ARG A 20 -15.34 7.25 -12.11
N GLY A 21 -16.58 7.21 -12.53
CA GLY A 21 -17.72 6.76 -11.73
C GLY A 21 -18.59 5.76 -12.48
N LYS A 22 -19.86 5.64 -12.08
CA LYS A 22 -20.82 4.70 -12.68
C LYS A 22 -20.95 4.88 -14.20
N GLN A 23 -20.95 6.12 -14.68
CA GLN A 23 -21.05 6.44 -16.11
C GLN A 23 -19.85 5.92 -16.92
N SER A 24 -18.71 5.70 -16.26
CA SER A 24 -17.50 5.14 -16.85
C SER A 24 -17.37 3.63 -16.62
N GLY A 25 -18.40 2.99 -16.07
CA GLY A 25 -18.39 1.55 -15.78
C GLY A 25 -17.74 1.16 -14.45
N VAL A 26 -17.36 2.12 -13.60
CA VAL A 26 -16.78 1.84 -12.28
C VAL A 26 -17.80 1.20 -11.35
N LYS A 27 -17.37 0.17 -10.62
CA LYS A 27 -18.16 -0.56 -9.62
C LYS A 27 -17.39 -0.64 -8.31
N LYS A 28 -18.11 -0.77 -7.20
CA LYS A 28 -17.51 -1.00 -5.88
C LYS A 28 -16.69 -2.30 -5.90
N GLY A 29 -15.52 -2.29 -5.28
CA GLY A 29 -14.56 -3.39 -5.30
C GLY A 29 -13.67 -3.47 -6.54
N MET A 30 -13.86 -2.60 -7.55
CA MET A 30 -12.88 -2.48 -8.63
C MET A 30 -11.55 -1.98 -8.10
N ARG A 31 -10.45 -2.49 -8.66
CA ARG A 31 -9.10 -2.17 -8.23
C ARG A 31 -8.37 -1.39 -9.32
N PHE A 32 -7.57 -0.43 -8.91
CA PHE A 32 -6.80 0.43 -9.78
C PHE A 32 -5.33 0.45 -9.34
N GLU A 33 -4.43 0.44 -10.33
CA GLU A 33 -3.04 0.85 -10.16
C GLU A 33 -2.93 2.34 -10.44
N ILE A 34 -2.22 3.05 -9.56
CA ILE A 34 -1.93 4.47 -9.65
C ILE A 34 -0.46 4.63 -10.01
N PHE A 35 -0.16 5.38 -11.07
CA PHE A 35 1.18 5.51 -11.61
C PHE A 35 1.41 6.87 -12.25
N ASP A 36 2.68 7.22 -12.41
CA ASP A 36 3.06 8.40 -13.17
C ASP A 36 2.88 8.15 -14.68
N PRO A 37 2.05 8.94 -15.40
CA PRO A 37 1.93 8.79 -16.84
C PRO A 37 3.23 9.13 -17.60
N GLU A 38 4.13 9.93 -17.02
CA GLU A 38 5.40 10.27 -17.66
C GLU A 38 6.44 9.17 -17.50
N GLY A 39 6.33 8.33 -16.47
CA GLY A 39 7.28 7.28 -16.11
C GLY A 39 8.62 7.82 -15.60
N GLU A 40 9.48 6.91 -15.12
CA GLU A 40 10.84 7.24 -14.70
C GLU A 40 11.83 6.98 -15.85
N GLU A 41 12.71 7.93 -16.14
CA GLU A 41 13.79 7.73 -17.12
C GLU A 41 14.87 6.81 -16.55
N VAL A 42 15.20 5.77 -17.30
CA VAL A 42 16.25 4.82 -16.96
C VAL A 42 17.53 5.22 -17.67
N TRP A 43 18.60 5.39 -16.92
CA TRP A 43 19.91 5.77 -17.43
C TRP A 43 20.85 4.57 -17.41
N ASP A 44 21.62 4.40 -18.48
CA ASP A 44 22.72 3.44 -18.53
C ASP A 44 23.85 3.92 -17.62
N PRO A 45 24.31 3.13 -16.63
CA PRO A 45 25.34 3.55 -15.68
C PRO A 45 26.75 3.62 -16.30
N ASP A 46 26.99 2.93 -17.42
CA ASP A 46 28.29 2.88 -18.10
C ASP A 46 28.39 3.97 -19.18
N THR A 47 27.31 4.20 -19.93
CA THR A 47 27.30 5.17 -21.06
C THR A 47 26.68 6.52 -20.71
N GLY A 48 25.82 6.58 -19.68
CA GLY A 48 25.04 7.77 -19.34
C GLY A 48 23.90 8.08 -20.34
N GLU A 49 23.63 7.19 -21.29
CA GLU A 49 22.53 7.36 -22.25
C GLU A 49 21.17 6.96 -21.63
N THR A 50 20.09 7.55 -22.13
CA THR A 50 18.73 7.16 -21.73
C THR A 50 18.37 5.83 -22.39
N LEU A 51 18.04 4.82 -21.58
CA LEU A 51 17.57 3.51 -22.02
C LEU A 51 16.05 3.50 -22.28
N GLY A 52 15.36 4.59 -21.96
CA GLY A 52 13.91 4.75 -22.11
C GLY A 52 13.23 5.06 -20.79
N ARG A 53 11.93 4.76 -20.71
CA ARG A 53 11.09 5.05 -19.55
C ARG A 53 10.35 3.82 -19.04
N VAL A 54 10.25 3.70 -17.72
CA VAL A 54 9.49 2.64 -17.04
C VAL A 54 8.29 3.23 -16.30
N GLU A 55 7.14 2.54 -16.35
CA GLU A 55 5.98 2.93 -15.54
C GLU A 55 6.29 2.66 -14.06
N ASP A 56 6.29 3.72 -13.24
CA ASP A 56 6.45 3.60 -11.79
C ASP A 56 5.08 3.52 -11.11
N ILE A 57 4.74 2.34 -10.57
CA ILE A 57 3.49 2.12 -9.86
C ILE A 57 3.61 2.69 -8.45
N LYS A 58 2.99 3.85 -8.23
CA LYS A 58 2.99 4.56 -6.95
C LYS A 58 2.15 3.86 -5.90
N ALA A 59 0.99 3.30 -6.28
CA ALA A 59 0.08 2.65 -5.34
C ALA A 59 -0.97 1.75 -6.02
N ARG A 60 -1.68 0.96 -5.20
CA ARG A 60 -2.91 0.25 -5.57
C ARG A 60 -4.06 0.71 -4.71
N ALA A 61 -5.25 0.85 -5.31
CA ALA A 61 -6.44 1.31 -4.62
C ALA A 61 -7.68 0.49 -4.99
N GLU A 62 -8.56 0.24 -4.03
CA GLU A 62 -9.83 -0.46 -4.20
C GLU A 62 -11.00 0.51 -4.00
N VAL A 63 -11.94 0.51 -4.95
CA VAL A 63 -13.09 1.42 -4.94
C VAL A 63 -14.05 1.08 -3.80
N THR A 64 -14.21 1.99 -2.84
CA THR A 64 -15.09 1.87 -1.67
C THR A 64 -16.47 2.51 -1.92
N GLU A 65 -16.51 3.61 -2.67
CA GLU A 65 -17.74 4.31 -3.05
C GLU A 65 -17.76 4.71 -4.52
N VAL A 66 -18.94 4.67 -5.14
CA VAL A 66 -19.13 5.05 -6.54
C VAL A 66 -20.22 6.10 -6.68
N ARG A 67 -19.86 7.25 -7.26
CA ARG A 67 -20.78 8.31 -7.69
C ARG A 67 -20.93 8.25 -9.22
N ASP A 68 -21.79 9.09 -9.79
CA ASP A 68 -22.07 9.01 -11.23
C ASP A 68 -20.85 9.32 -12.09
N ARG A 69 -20.04 10.31 -11.68
CA ARG A 69 -18.88 10.82 -12.45
C ARG A 69 -17.52 10.57 -11.79
N PHE A 70 -17.49 10.12 -10.54
CA PHE A 70 -16.25 9.83 -9.80
C PHE A 70 -16.44 8.67 -8.83
N SER A 71 -15.35 8.19 -8.27
CA SER A 71 -15.33 7.17 -7.23
C SER A 71 -14.32 7.52 -6.14
N VAL A 72 -14.57 7.00 -4.94
CA VAL A 72 -13.61 7.04 -3.83
C VAL A 72 -12.98 5.67 -3.73
N ALA A 73 -11.65 5.63 -3.61
CA ALA A 73 -10.89 4.39 -3.50
C ALA A 73 -9.94 4.46 -2.30
N ARG A 74 -9.85 3.34 -1.59
CA ARG A 74 -8.94 3.15 -0.46
C ARG A 74 -7.67 2.48 -0.95
N ILE A 75 -6.52 3.06 -0.62
CA ILE A 75 -5.20 2.53 -0.93
C ILE A 75 -4.97 1.28 -0.10
N TYR A 76 -4.38 0.26 -0.70
CA TYR A 76 -3.98 -0.97 -0.02
C TYR A 76 -2.63 -1.46 -0.53
N THR A 77 -1.88 -2.08 0.36
CA THR A 77 -0.60 -2.69 0.05
C THR A 77 -0.83 -4.13 -0.42
N SER A 78 -0.22 -4.52 -1.55
CA SER A 78 -0.26 -5.91 -2.03
C SER A 78 0.87 -6.80 -1.49
N GLN A 79 1.90 -6.21 -0.88
CA GLN A 79 2.92 -6.98 -0.16
C GLN A 79 2.55 -6.99 1.31
N ALA A 80 2.11 -8.13 1.85
CA ALA A 80 1.88 -8.25 3.29
C ALA A 80 3.07 -7.64 4.04
N PRO A 81 2.92 -6.49 4.72
CA PRO A 81 3.97 -6.03 5.60
C PRO A 81 4.05 -7.12 6.67
N PHE A 82 5.25 -7.52 7.09
CA PHE A 82 5.50 -8.51 8.14
C PHE A 82 5.83 -9.97 7.75
N SER A 83 6.02 -10.35 6.47
CA SER A 83 6.47 -11.73 6.18
C SER A 83 7.83 -12.12 6.80
N GLY A 84 8.71 -11.15 7.10
CA GLY A 84 10.01 -11.41 7.74
C GLY A 84 10.10 -11.03 9.23
N PHE A 85 9.11 -10.34 9.79
CA PHE A 85 9.18 -9.87 11.17
C PHE A 85 8.74 -10.94 12.17
N GLU A 86 7.78 -11.78 11.77
CA GLU A 86 7.34 -12.95 12.54
C GLU A 86 8.50 -13.96 12.68
N GLU A 87 9.21 -14.23 11.58
CA GLU A 87 10.43 -15.06 11.58
C GLU A 87 11.55 -14.44 12.44
N MET A 88 11.73 -13.12 12.38
CA MET A 88 12.73 -12.42 13.20
C MET A 88 12.40 -12.48 14.69
N GLN A 89 11.11 -12.33 15.06
CA GLN A 89 10.65 -12.46 16.44
C GLN A 89 10.85 -13.88 16.97
N GLU A 90 10.48 -14.90 16.21
CA GLU A 90 10.69 -16.29 16.61
C GLU A 90 12.17 -16.60 16.82
N ASN A 91 13.03 -16.10 15.93
CA ASN A 91 14.46 -16.34 16.02
C ASN A 91 15.06 -15.63 17.24
N LEU A 92 14.65 -14.38 17.52
CA LEU A 92 15.05 -13.64 18.72
C LEU A 92 14.56 -14.32 20.00
N GLN A 93 13.32 -14.81 20.01
CA GLN A 93 12.74 -15.48 21.16
C GLN A 93 13.46 -16.80 21.45
N ARG A 94 13.84 -17.57 20.42
CA ARG A 94 14.68 -18.77 20.54
C ARG A 94 16.05 -18.44 21.13
N VAL A 95 16.74 -17.43 20.59
CA VAL A 95 18.05 -17.00 21.10
C VAL A 95 17.96 -16.53 22.56
N PHE A 96 16.90 -15.80 22.90
CA PHE A 96 16.67 -15.30 24.26
C PHE A 96 16.38 -16.44 25.24
N GLN A 97 15.51 -17.38 24.91
CA GLN A 97 15.24 -18.55 25.76
C GLN A 97 16.49 -19.40 25.97
N GLN A 98 17.36 -19.51 24.96
CA GLN A 98 18.63 -20.23 25.08
C GLN A 98 19.60 -19.55 26.07
N LEU A 99 19.55 -18.22 26.18
CA LEU A 99 20.41 -17.44 27.08
C LEU A 99 19.83 -17.31 28.50
N PHE A 100 18.51 -17.18 28.64
CA PHE A 100 17.85 -16.80 29.88
C PHE A 100 16.95 -17.89 30.49
N GLY A 101 16.80 -19.04 29.83
CA GLY A 101 16.07 -20.21 30.31
C GLY A 101 14.65 -20.34 29.76
N GLU A 102 14.11 -21.56 29.79
CA GLU A 102 12.73 -21.88 29.40
C GLU A 102 11.74 -21.13 30.29
N GLY A 103 11.07 -20.12 29.71
CA GLY A 103 10.15 -19.22 30.42
C GLY A 103 10.49 -17.74 30.26
N ALA A 104 11.67 -17.42 29.73
CA ALA A 104 12.06 -16.05 29.43
C ALA A 104 11.27 -15.54 28.19
N GLN A 105 10.44 -14.51 28.39
CA GLN A 105 9.73 -13.83 27.32
C GLN A 105 10.44 -12.52 27.01
N VAL A 106 10.72 -12.26 25.73
CA VAL A 106 11.18 -10.94 25.31
C VAL A 106 9.98 -10.02 25.42
N GLN A 107 9.97 -9.14 26.43
CA GLN A 107 9.06 -8.01 26.46
C GLN A 107 9.53 -7.06 25.36
N GLY A 108 9.04 -7.27 24.14
CA GLY A 108 9.41 -6.48 22.98
C GLY A 108 9.19 -5.00 23.25
N PHE A 109 9.99 -4.16 22.57
CA PHE A 109 9.72 -2.73 22.46
C PHE A 109 8.27 -2.52 21.97
N GLY A 110 7.37 -2.22 22.92
CA GLY A 110 6.11 -1.53 22.68
C GLY A 110 4.88 -2.30 22.18
N PHE A 111 4.60 -3.54 22.62
CA PHE A 111 3.27 -4.15 22.37
C PHE A 111 2.64 -4.71 23.65
N PRO A 112 1.40 -4.30 24.03
CA PRO A 112 0.69 -4.89 25.16
C PRO A 112 0.11 -6.25 24.81
N GLN A 113 0.01 -7.09 25.83
CA GLN A 113 -0.46 -8.46 25.77
C GLN A 113 -1.94 -8.53 25.38
N GLN A 114 -2.22 -9.42 24.43
CA GLN A 114 -3.50 -9.68 23.80
C GLN A 114 -4.52 -10.22 24.81
N ASP A 115 -5.42 -9.38 25.29
CA ASP A 115 -6.66 -9.81 25.94
C ASP A 115 -7.81 -8.82 25.65
N SER A 116 -8.31 -8.87 24.42
CA SER A 116 -9.69 -8.52 24.01
C SER A 116 -9.78 -8.55 22.49
N GLY A 117 -10.84 -9.17 21.96
CA GLY A 117 -11.06 -9.44 20.54
C GLY A 117 -11.34 -8.22 19.65
N ALA A 118 -10.50 -7.21 19.68
CA ALA A 118 -10.44 -6.17 18.66
C ALA A 118 -9.13 -6.33 17.90
N ALA A 119 -9.20 -6.49 16.57
CA ALA A 119 -8.01 -6.35 15.73
C ALA A 119 -7.40 -4.96 15.99
N PRO A 120 -6.08 -4.85 16.15
CA PRO A 120 -5.46 -3.60 16.55
C PRO A 120 -5.33 -2.69 15.33
N GLU A 121 -6.40 -1.98 15.00
CA GLU A 121 -6.35 -0.86 14.07
C GLU A 121 -5.40 0.25 14.60
N ASP A 122 -5.17 0.29 15.92
CA ASP A 122 -4.37 1.30 16.62
C ASP A 122 -2.84 1.03 16.60
N LEU A 123 -2.40 -0.22 16.39
CA LEU A 123 -0.96 -0.53 16.42
C LEU A 123 -0.24 -0.05 15.16
N GLU A 124 -0.97 0.09 14.05
CA GLU A 124 -0.46 0.61 12.78
C GLU A 124 -0.18 2.12 12.85
N GLU A 125 -0.96 2.86 13.65
CA GLU A 125 -0.77 4.30 13.92
C GLU A 125 0.36 4.57 14.93
N MET A 126 0.60 3.66 15.88
CA MET A 126 1.64 3.81 16.92
C MET A 126 3.06 3.53 16.42
N PHE A 127 3.22 2.63 15.44
CA PHE A 127 4.55 2.24 14.93
C PHE A 127 4.92 2.86 13.59
N GLY A 128 4.03 3.66 12.99
CA GLY A 128 4.22 4.18 11.65
C GLY A 128 4.51 3.02 10.70
N GLY A 129 3.50 2.16 10.51
CA GLY A 129 3.59 1.04 9.56
C GLY A 129 4.19 1.50 8.22
N PRO A 130 4.86 0.62 7.45
CA PRO A 130 5.67 1.04 6.29
C PRO A 130 4.88 2.01 5.40
N LEU A 131 5.27 3.27 5.52
CA LEU A 131 4.66 4.43 4.91
C LEU A 131 5.03 4.42 3.42
N GLU A 132 4.36 3.59 2.64
CA GLU A 132 4.08 3.96 1.24
C GLU A 132 2.68 4.53 1.21
N ASP A 133 2.58 5.68 1.88
CA ASP A 133 1.42 6.54 1.94
C ASP A 133 1.02 7.00 0.54
N ALA A 134 -0.19 7.53 0.42
CA ALA A 134 -0.52 8.49 -0.63
C ALA A 134 0.49 9.67 -0.77
N SER A 135 1.56 9.76 0.04
CA SER A 135 2.61 10.77 -0.06
C SER A 135 3.29 10.81 -1.43
N LYS A 136 3.40 9.66 -2.12
CA LYS A 136 3.92 9.60 -3.49
C LYS A 136 2.86 9.91 -4.55
N ILE A 137 1.58 9.76 -4.21
CA ILE A 137 0.46 10.01 -5.13
C ILE A 137 0.24 11.51 -5.28
N GLN A 138 0.02 11.93 -6.51
CA GLN A 138 -0.27 13.32 -6.87
C GLN A 138 -1.59 13.43 -7.62
N VAL A 139 -2.24 14.59 -7.49
CA VAL A 139 -3.40 14.91 -8.32
C VAL A 139 -2.94 14.96 -9.78
N GLY A 140 -3.61 14.20 -10.65
CA GLY A 140 -3.25 14.07 -12.07
C GLY A 140 -2.61 12.73 -12.44
N ASP A 141 -2.13 11.96 -11.46
CA ASP A 141 -1.63 10.60 -11.65
C ASP A 141 -2.64 9.73 -12.38
N ALA A 142 -2.14 8.84 -13.23
CA ALA A 142 -2.97 7.94 -14.01
C ALA A 142 -3.51 6.81 -13.12
N ALA A 143 -4.73 6.38 -13.39
CA ALA A 143 -5.38 5.25 -12.72
C ALA A 143 -5.85 4.24 -13.78
N ARG A 144 -5.38 3.00 -13.70
CA ARG A 144 -5.74 1.92 -14.64
C ARG A 144 -6.34 0.74 -13.90
N GLU A 145 -7.48 0.26 -14.37
CA GLU A 145 -8.16 -0.91 -13.79
C GLU A 145 -7.28 -2.16 -13.84
N ILE A 146 -7.12 -2.82 -12.69
CA ILE A 146 -6.49 -4.13 -12.58
C ILE A 146 -7.56 -5.18 -12.81
N LYS A 147 -7.43 -5.98 -13.87
CA LYS A 147 -8.26 -7.17 -14.04
C LYS A 147 -7.68 -8.30 -13.22
N GLY A 148 -8.45 -8.83 -12.27
CA GLY A 148 -8.12 -10.09 -11.61
C GLY A 148 -7.91 -11.18 -12.65
N ARG A 149 -6.80 -11.91 -12.54
CA ARG A 149 -6.59 -13.16 -13.28
C ARG A 149 -7.56 -14.23 -12.81
#